data_AF-A0A3N5P1W8-F1
#
_entry.id   AF-A0A3N5P1W8-F1
#
_cell.length_a   1.000
_cell.length_b   1.000
_cell.length_c   1.000
_cell.angle_alpha   90.00
_cell.angle_beta   90.00
_cell.angle_gamma   90.00
#
_symmetry.space_group_name_H-M   'P 1'
#
loop_
_entity.id
_entity.type
_entity.pdbx_description
1 polymer ?
#
loop_
_entity_poly.entity_id
_entity_poly.type
_entity_poly.pdbx_seq_one_letter_code
_entity_poly.pdbx_strand_id
1 'polypeptide(L)'
;GGQKYDIIFDANGNSPFADCVKSLNQNGTYLRVVHMSLSPVAKGLLTSMSGDKKVIGGVASERAENLIFLRELIEAGRYRPVIDRRYPIDRIAEAHTYVDKGHKKGNVVITLQN
;
A
#
# COMPACT_ATOMS: atom_id res chain seq x y z
N GLY A 1 -27.41 -1.33 5.54
CA GLY A 1 -26.35 -0.43 5.04
C GLY A 1 -25.03 -0.96 5.54
N GLY A 2 -24.02 -1.10 4.68
CA GLY A 2 -22.70 -1.61 5.07
C GLY A 2 -21.90 -0.60 5.89
N GLN A 3 -20.82 -1.07 6.53
CA GLN A 3 -19.88 -0.25 7.27
C GLN A 3 -19.28 0.84 6.38
N LYS A 4 -19.08 2.04 6.95
CA LYS A 4 -18.46 3.18 6.28
C LYS A 4 -17.09 3.48 6.86
N TYR A 5 -16.21 4.06 6.05
CA TYR A 5 -14.82 4.32 6.42
C TYR A 5 -14.38 5.73 6.02
N ASP A 6 -13.52 6.34 6.83
CA ASP A 6 -12.88 7.61 6.49
C ASP A 6 -11.75 7.41 5.48
N ILE A 7 -11.04 6.28 5.58
CA ILE A 7 -9.97 5.89 4.67
C ILE A 7 -10.15 4.44 4.26
N ILE A 8 -10.08 4.18 2.96
CA ILE A 8 -9.95 2.83 2.41
C ILE A 8 -8.60 2.77 1.69
N PHE A 9 -7.70 1.93 2.20
CA PHE A 9 -6.37 1.69 1.63
C PHE A 9 -6.37 0.37 0.85
N ASP A 10 -6.31 0.48 -0.48
CA ASP A 10 -6.35 -0.66 -1.38
C ASP A 10 -4.98 -0.93 -2.02
N ALA A 11 -4.33 -1.97 -1.50
CA ALA A 11 -3.03 -2.46 -1.94
C ALA A 11 -3.12 -3.71 -2.82
N ASN A 12 -4.30 -4.28 -3.05
CA ASN A 12 -4.44 -5.57 -3.74
C ASN A 12 -5.38 -5.49 -4.96
N GLY A 13 -6.28 -4.50 -5.02
CA GLY A 13 -7.22 -4.32 -6.12
C GLY A 13 -8.35 -5.35 -6.17
N ASN A 14 -8.55 -6.12 -5.11
CA ASN A 14 -9.50 -7.24 -5.07
C ASN A 14 -10.97 -6.82 -4.99
N SER A 15 -11.26 -5.56 -4.65
CA SER A 15 -12.63 -5.04 -4.50
C SER A 15 -12.99 -4.08 -5.64
N PRO A 16 -14.24 -4.08 -6.15
CA PRO A 16 -14.66 -3.12 -7.17
C PRO A 16 -14.57 -1.67 -6.68
N PHE A 17 -14.02 -0.79 -7.52
CA PHE A 17 -13.85 0.64 -7.22
C PHE A 17 -15.13 1.32 -6.69
N ALA A 18 -16.27 1.05 -7.34
CA ALA A 18 -17.54 1.68 -6.99
C ALA A 18 -18.00 1.30 -5.57
N ASP A 19 -17.77 0.05 -5.15
CA ASP A 19 -18.12 -0.42 -3.83
C ASP A 19 -17.24 0.21 -2.75
N CYS A 20 -15.94 0.40 -3.04
CA CYS A 20 -15.02 1.15 -2.18
C CYS A 20 -15.49 2.60 -2.01
N VAL A 21 -15.75 3.32 -3.10
CA VAL A 21 -16.19 4.73 -3.04
C VAL A 21 -17.55 4.87 -2.34
N LYS A 22 -18.48 3.93 -2.58
CA LYS A 22 -19.77 3.88 -1.90
C LYS A 22 -19.59 3.64 -0.40
N SER A 23 -18.57 2.91 0.02
CA SER A 23 -18.30 2.62 1.44
C SER A 23 -17.52 3.74 2.15
N LEU A 24 -17.16 4.83 1.48
CA LEU A 24 -16.58 6.00 2.15
C LEU A 24 -17.64 6.85 2.85
N ASN A 25 -17.23 7.41 3.99
CA ASN A 25 -17.88 8.56 4.65
C ASN A 25 -17.84 9.80 3.76
N GLN A 26 -18.61 10.83 4.15
CA GLN A 26 -18.42 12.18 3.61
C GLN A 26 -16.98 12.63 3.88
N ASN A 27 -16.34 13.29 2.91
CA ASN A 27 -14.91 13.63 2.95
C ASN A 27 -13.92 12.45 3.05
N GLY A 28 -14.38 11.21 2.87
CA GLY A 28 -13.52 10.03 2.92
C GLY A 28 -12.55 9.94 1.75
N THR A 29 -11.42 9.24 1.97
CA THR A 29 -10.36 9.06 0.97
C THR A 29 -10.19 7.59 0.59
N TYR A 30 -10.24 7.29 -0.70
CA TYR A 30 -9.82 6.02 -1.26
C TYR A 30 -8.38 6.12 -1.77
N LEU A 31 -7.46 5.42 -1.12
CA LEU A 31 -6.03 5.33 -1.47
C LEU A 31 -5.78 4.04 -2.25
N ARG A 32 -5.39 4.14 -3.52
CA ARG A 32 -5.14 2.99 -4.38
C ARG A 32 -3.68 2.89 -4.79
N VAL A 33 -3.01 1.84 -4.33
CA VAL A 33 -1.55 1.65 -4.49
C VAL A 33 -1.21 0.73 -5.67
N VAL A 34 -2.17 -0.04 -6.18
CA VAL A 34 -1.95 -1.03 -7.25
C VAL A 34 -2.76 -0.75 -8.52
N HIS A 35 -2.28 -1.29 -9.64
CA HIS A 35 -2.87 -1.17 -10.97
C HIS A 35 -3.10 0.27 -11.43
N MET A 36 -2.01 0.93 -11.83
CA MET A 36 -2.00 2.27 -12.45
C MET A 36 -2.46 2.24 -13.91
N SER A 37 -3.53 1.51 -14.24
CA SER A 37 -4.15 1.68 -15.55
C SER A 37 -4.77 3.08 -15.64
N LEU A 38 -4.79 3.66 -16.84
CA LEU A 38 -5.29 5.02 -17.03
C LEU A 38 -6.78 5.17 -16.70
N SER A 39 -7.58 4.11 -16.86
CA SER A 39 -9.04 4.18 -16.71
C SER A 39 -9.52 4.36 -15.26
N PRO A 40 -8.97 3.69 -14.22
CA PRO A 40 -9.37 3.94 -12.84
C PRO A 40 -8.80 5.24 -12.28
N VAL A 41 -7.63 5.70 -12.78
CA VAL A 41 -7.07 7.01 -12.45
C VAL A 41 -7.98 8.14 -12.94
N ALA A 42 -8.42 8.08 -14.20
CA ALA A 42 -9.36 9.05 -14.77
C ALA A 42 -10.71 9.07 -14.02
N LYS A 43 -11.25 7.90 -13.66
CA LYS A 43 -12.46 7.80 -12.83
C LYS A 43 -12.26 8.38 -11.42
N GLY A 44 -11.09 8.17 -10.82
CA GLY A 44 -10.72 8.75 -9.53
C GLY A 44 -10.70 10.28 -9.55
N LEU A 45 -10.14 10.86 -10.61
CA LEU A 45 -10.12 12.31 -10.83
C LEU A 45 -11.55 12.88 -10.96
N LEU A 46 -12.38 12.30 -11.82
CA LEU A 46 -13.78 12.73 -12.00
C LEU A 46 -14.58 12.62 -10.69
N THR A 47 -14.39 11.53 -9.94
CA THR A 47 -15.04 11.33 -8.64
C THR A 47 -14.63 12.41 -7.64
N SER A 48 -13.34 12.78 -7.63
CA SER A 48 -12.80 13.80 -6.72
C SER A 48 -13.22 15.22 -7.10
N MET A 49 -13.55 15.46 -8.38
CA MET A 49 -14.01 16.77 -8.86
C MET A 49 -15.52 16.99 -8.66
N SER A 50 -16.31 15.92 -8.60
CA SER A 50 -17.77 15.98 -8.57
C SER A 50 -18.37 15.83 -7.17
N GLY A 51 -17.57 15.64 -6.12
CA GLY A 51 -18.07 15.36 -4.78
C GLY A 51 -17.10 15.71 -3.66
N ASP A 52 -17.50 15.39 -2.43
CA ASP A 52 -16.75 15.60 -1.20
C ASP A 52 -15.67 14.52 -0.95
N LYS A 53 -15.73 13.40 -1.66
CA LYS A 53 -14.82 12.25 -1.51
C LYS A 53 -13.57 12.39 -2.37
N LYS A 54 -12.44 11.89 -1.88
CA LYS A 54 -11.14 11.94 -2.59
C LYS A 54 -10.69 10.56 -3.03
N VAL A 55 -10.11 10.49 -4.23
CA VAL A 55 -9.43 9.29 -4.73
C VAL A 55 -7.99 9.65 -5.04
N ILE A 56 -7.06 9.02 -4.31
CA ILE A 56 -5.63 9.20 -4.49
C ILE A 56 -5.07 7.89 -5.05
N GLY A 57 -4.39 7.98 -6.19
CA GLY A 57 -3.67 6.88 -6.79
C GLY A 57 -2.28 7.33 -7.23
N GLY A 58 -1.36 6.38 -7.35
CA GLY A 58 0.00 6.66 -7.79
C GLY A 58 1.05 5.92 -6.96
N VAL A 59 2.29 6.00 -7.43
CA VAL A 59 3.45 5.60 -6.64
C VAL A 59 3.75 6.73 -5.65
N ALA A 60 4.00 6.38 -4.39
CA ALA A 60 4.42 7.37 -3.39
C ALA A 60 5.71 8.06 -3.85
N SER A 61 5.81 9.36 -3.62
CA SER A 61 7.04 10.09 -3.94
C SER A 61 8.19 9.60 -3.05
N GLU A 62 9.27 9.14 -3.69
CA GLU A 62 10.50 8.73 -3.02
C GLU A 62 11.27 9.97 -2.56
N ARG A 63 11.03 10.36 -1.31
CA ARG A 63 11.62 11.55 -0.71
C ARG A 63 12.44 11.19 0.52
N ALA A 64 13.58 11.84 0.69
CA ALA A 64 14.44 11.65 1.85
C ALA A 64 13.70 11.93 3.16
N GLU A 65 12.83 12.94 3.20
CA GLU A 65 12.06 13.29 4.41
C GLU A 65 11.14 12.14 4.85
N ASN A 66 10.57 11.39 3.90
CA ASN A 66 9.73 10.23 4.20
C ASN A 66 10.55 9.10 4.86
N LEU A 67 11.77 8.85 4.37
CA LEU A 67 12.66 7.85 4.95
C LEU A 67 13.15 8.25 6.35
N ILE A 68 13.45 9.53 6.55
CA ILE A 68 13.81 10.08 7.86
C ILE A 68 12.65 9.90 8.84
N PHE A 69 11.43 10.24 8.43
CA PHE A 69 10.24 10.05 9.26
C PHE A 69 10.03 8.57 9.65
N LEU A 70 10.18 7.64 8.69
CA LEU A 70 10.10 6.20 8.99
C LEU A 70 11.18 5.74 9.98
N ARG A 71 12.42 6.23 9.83
CA ARG A 71 13.52 5.95 10.78
C ARG A 71 13.14 6.40 12.19
N GLU A 72 12.66 7.62 12.36
CA GLU A 72 12.27 8.17 13.67
C GLU A 72 11.17 7.34 14.33
N LEU A 73 10.19 6.86 13.57
CA LEU A 73 9.14 5.97 14.09
C LEU A 73 9.70 4.62 14.56
N ILE A 74 10.70 4.08 13.85
CA ILE A 74 11.39 2.83 14.23
C ILE A 74 12.20 3.02 15.50
N GLU A 75 13.02 4.08 15.56
CA GLU A 75 13.87 4.41 16.70
C GLU A 75 13.04 4.70 17.96
N ALA A 76 11.88 5.34 17.81
CA ALA A 76 10.94 5.58 18.90
C ALA A 76 10.11 4.35 19.30
N GLY A 77 10.28 3.20 18.63
CA GLY A 77 9.49 1.98 18.87
C GLY A 77 8.01 2.08 18.48
N ARG A 78 7.62 3.15 17.76
CA ARG A 78 6.25 3.41 17.29
C ARG A 78 5.90 2.66 16.01
N TYR A 79 6.92 2.18 15.29
CA TYR A 79 6.77 1.31 14.15
C TYR A 79 7.75 0.15 14.24
N ARG A 80 7.23 -1.07 14.16
CA ARG A 80 8.04 -2.29 14.07
C ARG A 80 7.78 -2.96 12.72
N PRO A 81 8.76 -3.05 11.82
CA PRO A 81 8.56 -3.74 10.56
C PRO A 81 8.28 -5.22 10.81
N VAL A 82 7.25 -5.74 10.15
CA VAL A 82 6.95 -7.18 10.16
C VAL A 82 7.91 -7.86 9.21
N ILE A 83 8.80 -8.69 9.75
CA ILE A 83 9.73 -9.51 8.96
C ILE A 83 9.18 -10.92 8.94
N ASP A 84 8.80 -11.38 7.77
CA ASP A 84 8.26 -12.70 7.52
C ASP A 84 9.37 -13.75 7.58
N ARG A 85 10.39 -13.55 6.73
CA ARG A 85 11.50 -14.48 6.54
C ARG A 85 12.80 -13.75 6.28
N ARG A 86 13.90 -14.45 6.58
CA ARG A 86 15.26 -14.04 6.24
C ARG A 86 15.90 -15.12 5.39
N TYR A 87 16.55 -14.72 4.32
CA TYR A 87 17.33 -15.61 3.46
C TYR A 87 18.75 -15.06 3.34
N PRO A 88 19.78 -15.90 3.42
CA PRO A 88 21.11 -15.50 3.01
C PRO A 88 21.18 -15.26 1.50
N ILE A 89 22.14 -14.45 1.05
CA ILE A 89 22.26 -14.00 -0.36
C ILE A 89 22.44 -15.16 -1.35
N ASP A 90 23.09 -16.24 -0.93
CA ASP A 90 23.23 -17.51 -1.68
C ASP A 90 21.88 -18.18 -1.97
N ARG A 91 20.81 -17.82 -1.24
CA ARG A 91 19.44 -18.32 -1.42
C ARG A 91 18.48 -17.30 -2.04
N ILE A 92 18.99 -16.29 -2.75
CA ILE A 92 18.17 -15.25 -3.37
C ILE A 92 17.07 -15.81 -4.30
N ALA A 93 17.37 -16.88 -5.07
CA ALA A 93 16.39 -17.52 -5.94
C ALA A 93 15.23 -18.16 -5.15
N GLU A 94 15.51 -18.75 -3.99
CA GLU A 94 14.49 -19.31 -3.09
C GLU A 94 13.64 -18.19 -2.48
N ALA A 95 14.27 -17.08 -2.09
CA ALA A 95 13.58 -15.91 -1.56
C ALA A 95 12.57 -15.33 -2.58
N HIS A 96 12.98 -15.19 -3.85
CA HIS A 96 12.08 -14.79 -4.94
C HIS A 96 10.94 -15.79 -5.15
N THR A 97 11.27 -17.09 -5.26
CA THR A 97 10.26 -18.15 -5.40
C THR A 97 9.23 -18.13 -4.28
N TYR A 98 9.62 -17.77 -3.05
CA TYR A 98 8.70 -17.59 -1.94
C TYR A 98 7.80 -16.36 -2.10
N VAL A 99 8.36 -15.20 -2.44
CA VAL A 99 7.62 -13.95 -2.65
C VAL A 99 6.60 -14.08 -3.78
N ASP A 100 6.98 -14.74 -4.87
CA ASP A 100 6.15 -14.91 -6.07
C ASP A 100 4.89 -15.76 -5.81
N LYS A 101 4.85 -16.52 -4.72
CA LYS A 101 3.63 -17.21 -4.28
C LYS A 101 2.54 -16.26 -3.78
N GLY A 102 2.85 -14.97 -3.58
CA GLY A 102 1.89 -13.95 -3.15
C GLY A 102 1.42 -14.04 -1.69
N HIS A 103 2.00 -14.96 -0.90
CA HIS A 103 1.54 -15.26 0.46
C HIS A 103 2.46 -14.72 1.57
N LYS A 104 3.39 -13.81 1.24
CA LYS A 104 4.27 -13.20 2.24
C LYS A 104 3.48 -12.31 3.21
N LYS A 105 3.82 -12.36 4.49
CA LYS A 105 3.26 -11.53 5.56
C LYS A 105 4.31 -10.52 6.04
N GLY A 106 4.31 -9.33 5.43
CA GLY A 106 5.31 -8.31 5.68
C GLY A 106 6.49 -8.38 4.71
N ASN A 107 7.70 -8.22 5.21
CA ASN A 107 8.92 -8.13 4.40
C ASN A 107 9.74 -9.42 4.43
N VAL A 108 10.33 -9.77 3.29
CA VAL A 108 11.38 -10.78 3.19
C VAL A 108 12.71 -10.04 3.14
N VAL A 109 13.64 -10.40 4.02
CA VAL A 109 14.94 -9.74 4.15
C VAL A 109 16.04 -10.64 3.62
N ILE A 110 16.95 -10.09 2.82
CA ILE A 110 18.17 -10.77 2.42
C ILE A 110 19.31 -10.37 3.36
N THR A 111 19.97 -11.36 3.96
CA THR A 111 21.14 -11.15 4.81
C THR A 111 22.40 -11.33 3.98
N LEU A 112 23.25 -10.31 3.96
CA LEU A 112 24.60 -10.40 3.43
C LEU A 112 25.51 -10.94 4.53
N GLN A 113 26.40 -11.87 4.19
CA GLN A 113 27.53 -12.17 5.06
C GLN A 113 28.54 -11.05 4.86
N ASN A 114 28.98 -10.43 5.97
CA ASN A 114 30.14 -9.56 5.97
C ASN A 114 31.41 -10.39 6.05
#